data_AF-A0A7Y4VQV2-F1
#
_entry.id   AF-A0A7Y4VQV2-F1
#
_cell.length_a   1.000
_cell.length_b   1.000
_cell.length_c   1.000
_cell.angle_alpha   90.00
_cell.angle_beta   90.00
_cell.angle_gamma   90.00
#
_symmetry.space_group_name_H-M   'P 1'
#
loop_
_entity.id
_entity.type
_entity.pdbx_description
1 polymer ?
#
loop_
_entity_poly.entity_id
_entity_poly.type
_entity_poly.pdbx_seq_one_letter_code
_entity_poly.pdbx_strand_id
1 'polypeptide(L)'
;MNGKSCARVGLAASMSVLIAAGTVRAAGHTWRVTELFSNSDGSIQFIELRECCGFPNEFGVGGQVVTSDATGSSYMFPGNVAGSTALRHILLATAAFAALPNAPTPDHIIPAGFINIGGDTISFAPKFNLDCFTFANGELPTDGTLSIHVTGIAASCDDPFTLEPNTPTNYAWDTATINAADCVDGDGDGYGITGHNGCPNGFAIDCDDAVDVVHPNATEMCDGAIDHDCDGLDDCEEAACCDDDDTCTQEQCGIGGICESMAREYGDANNDGAEDIFDILCVLDGFAGVFNVPCTLTNLDFSPCPGGDGAIDIFDILAALDGFGGVNACGCPAGP
;
A
#
# COMPACT_ATOMS: atom_id res chain seq x y z
N MET A 1 80.21 43.84 54.20
CA MET A 1 80.07 43.02 52.98
C MET A 1 79.09 41.91 53.28
N ASN A 2 77.99 41.86 52.51
CA ASN A 2 77.08 40.72 52.25
C ASN A 2 76.42 40.07 53.50
N GLY A 3 75.11 40.09 53.75
CA GLY A 3 73.95 40.14 52.86
C GLY A 3 73.19 38.80 52.91
N LYS A 4 71.85 38.88 53.09
CA LYS A 4 70.81 37.85 52.83
C LYS A 4 70.66 36.76 53.92
N SER A 5 69.49 36.19 54.22
CA SER A 5 68.06 36.50 54.02
C SER A 5 67.29 35.41 54.79
N CYS A 6 66.12 35.76 55.31
CA CYS A 6 65.14 34.88 55.97
C CYS A 6 64.44 33.95 54.95
N ALA A 7 64.18 32.67 55.29
CA ALA A 7 63.15 31.81 54.69
C ALA A 7 62.93 30.56 55.58
N ARG A 8 61.89 30.53 56.42
CA ARG A 8 60.52 29.99 56.20
C ARG A 8 60.47 28.48 55.90
N VAL A 9 60.12 27.74 56.95
CA VAL A 9 59.65 26.34 56.93
C VAL A 9 58.36 26.27 56.11
N GLY A 10 58.37 25.53 55.01
CA GLY A 10 57.19 25.22 54.20
C GLY A 10 56.77 23.78 54.42
N LEU A 11 55.64 23.58 55.10
CA LEU A 11 54.95 22.30 55.22
C LEU A 11 54.31 21.98 53.85
N ALA A 12 54.84 20.99 53.13
CA ALA A 12 54.27 20.56 51.86
C ALA A 12 53.03 19.69 52.11
N ALA A 13 51.84 20.27 51.97
CA ALA A 13 50.59 19.53 51.89
C ALA A 13 50.50 18.89 50.49
N SER A 14 50.61 17.56 50.43
CA SER A 14 50.33 16.78 49.23
C SER A 14 48.82 16.83 48.96
N MET A 15 48.42 17.62 47.96
CA MET A 15 47.04 17.66 47.48
C MET A 15 46.88 16.54 46.44
N SER A 16 46.40 15.38 46.89
CA SER A 16 45.96 14.30 45.99
C SER A 16 44.75 14.78 45.19
N VAL A 17 44.96 15.16 43.94
CA VAL A 17 43.89 15.36 42.96
C VAL A 17 43.38 13.97 42.58
N LEU A 18 42.25 13.55 43.14
CA LEU A 18 41.46 12.47 42.57
C LEU A 18 40.90 12.97 41.23
N ILE A 19 41.56 12.60 40.14
CA ILE A 19 40.94 12.64 38.82
C ILE A 19 39.84 11.58 38.86
N ALA A 20 38.59 11.99 39.05
CA ALA A 20 37.46 11.12 38.75
C ALA A 20 37.56 10.80 37.25
N ALA A 21 38.05 9.61 36.92
CA ALA A 21 37.95 9.07 35.58
C ALA A 21 36.45 8.87 35.29
N GLY A 22 35.81 9.90 34.75
CA GLY A 22 34.53 9.72 34.09
C GLY A 22 34.76 8.67 33.01
N THR A 23 34.03 7.57 33.06
CA THR A 23 34.03 6.61 31.97
C THR A 23 33.57 7.35 30.72
N VAL A 24 34.49 7.66 29.81
CA VAL A 24 34.15 8.01 28.43
C VAL A 24 33.49 6.78 27.84
N ARG A 25 32.16 6.76 27.80
CA ARG A 25 31.38 5.65 27.23
C ARG A 25 31.27 5.88 25.72
N ALA A 26 32.35 5.55 25.00
CA ALA A 26 32.37 5.49 23.54
C ALA A 26 31.80 4.13 23.07
N ALA A 27 30.50 3.91 23.28
CA ALA A 27 29.84 2.66 22.92
C ALA A 27 28.85 2.92 21.79
N GLY A 28 29.33 3.11 20.57
CA GLY A 28 28.47 3.31 19.39
C GLY A 28 29.09 2.77 18.11
N HIS A 29 30.09 1.90 18.20
CA HIS A 29 30.92 1.49 17.04
C HIS A 29 30.29 0.37 16.20
N THR A 30 29.10 -0.06 16.59
CA THR A 30 28.38 -1.22 16.06
C THR A 30 27.09 -0.83 15.33
N TRP A 31 26.74 0.46 15.36
CA TRP A 31 25.68 1.01 14.52
C TRP A 31 26.14 1.03 13.06
N ARG A 32 25.28 0.53 12.17
CA ARG A 32 25.51 0.44 10.74
C ARG A 32 24.37 1.10 9.97
N VAL A 33 24.66 1.73 8.84
CA VAL A 33 23.63 2.11 7.86
C VAL A 33 23.09 0.82 7.24
N THR A 34 21.80 0.54 7.40
CA THR A 34 21.20 -0.73 6.95
C THR A 34 20.12 -0.57 5.90
N GLU A 35 19.42 0.55 5.89
CA GLU A 35 18.37 0.78 4.90
C GLU A 35 18.33 2.25 4.48
N LEU A 36 18.24 2.50 3.17
CA LEU A 36 18.13 3.83 2.59
C LEU A 36 16.97 3.87 1.59
N PHE A 37 16.17 4.93 1.67
CA PHE A 37 14.97 5.09 0.85
C PHE A 37 14.77 6.54 0.42
N SER A 38 14.22 6.71 -0.78
CA SER A 38 13.72 7.99 -1.27
C SER A 38 12.54 7.78 -2.21
N ASN A 39 11.60 8.72 -2.24
CA ASN A 39 10.73 8.91 -3.39
C ASN A 39 11.46 9.71 -4.51
N SER A 40 10.78 9.90 -5.64
CA SER A 40 11.29 10.53 -6.87
C SER A 40 11.89 11.93 -6.69
N ASP A 41 11.30 12.74 -5.81
CA ASP A 41 11.66 14.15 -5.61
C ASP A 41 12.50 14.37 -4.33
N GLY A 42 12.73 13.31 -3.54
CA GLY A 42 13.48 13.36 -2.30
C GLY A 42 12.75 14.04 -1.13
N SER A 43 11.45 14.31 -1.25
CA SER A 43 10.66 14.87 -0.15
C SER A 43 10.37 13.84 0.95
N ILE A 44 10.22 12.57 0.59
CA ILE A 44 10.03 11.43 1.48
C ILE A 44 11.28 10.57 1.45
N GLN A 45 12.05 10.61 2.54
CA GLN A 45 13.29 9.84 2.68
C GLN A 45 13.40 9.26 4.07
N PHE A 46 14.11 8.14 4.18
CA PHE A 46 14.59 7.67 5.48
C PHE A 46 15.98 7.04 5.38
N ILE A 47 16.66 7.06 6.52
CA ILE A 47 17.93 6.40 6.80
C ILE A 47 17.69 5.56 8.04
N GLU A 48 17.95 4.26 7.91
CA GLU A 48 17.94 3.35 9.05
C GLU A 48 19.37 3.03 9.49
N LEU A 49 19.61 3.20 10.79
CA LEU A 49 20.80 2.64 11.43
C LEU A 49 20.41 1.41 12.24
N ARG A 50 21.21 0.35 12.22
CA ARG A 50 21.01 -0.83 13.05
C ARG A 50 22.27 -1.23 13.81
N GLU A 51 22.10 -1.67 15.05
CA GLU A 51 23.17 -2.33 15.78
C GLU A 51 23.42 -3.72 15.18
N CYS A 52 24.59 -3.94 14.57
CA CYS A 52 24.87 -5.13 13.77
C CYS A 52 24.95 -6.43 14.56
N CYS A 53 25.33 -6.34 15.83
CA CYS A 53 26.19 -7.35 16.42
C CYS A 53 25.63 -7.94 17.72
N GLY A 54 24.44 -7.51 18.15
CA GLY A 54 23.75 -7.98 19.33
C GLY A 54 24.30 -7.42 20.63
N PHE A 55 25.06 -6.31 20.59
CA PHE A 55 25.61 -5.71 21.80
C PHE A 55 24.55 -4.86 22.51
N PRO A 56 24.22 -5.15 23.79
CA PRO A 56 23.13 -4.49 24.49
C PRO A 56 23.50 -3.13 25.10
N ASN A 57 24.75 -2.66 24.93
CA ASN A 57 25.30 -1.51 25.65
C ASN A 57 25.88 -0.40 24.76
N GLU A 58 25.43 -0.31 23.52
CA GLU A 58 25.91 0.60 22.47
C GLU A 58 25.12 1.91 22.45
N PHE A 59 25.05 2.56 23.61
CA PHE A 59 24.21 3.74 23.85
C PHE A 59 24.73 5.04 23.21
N GLY A 60 26.02 5.09 22.89
CA GLY A 60 26.85 6.27 22.64
C GLY A 60 26.65 6.96 21.30
N VAL A 61 25.41 7.23 20.91
CA VAL A 61 25.09 7.99 19.69
C VAL A 61 24.99 9.50 19.94
N GLY A 62 24.81 9.94 21.19
CA GLY A 62 24.62 11.36 21.52
C GLY A 62 25.81 12.23 21.12
N GLY A 63 25.53 13.32 20.40
CA GLY A 63 26.55 14.21 19.83
C GLY A 63 27.31 13.64 18.63
N GLN A 64 27.01 12.41 18.20
CA GLN A 64 27.43 11.91 16.89
C GLN A 64 26.52 12.48 15.80
N VAL A 65 26.95 12.32 14.55
CA VAL A 65 26.21 12.82 13.39
C VAL A 65 25.96 11.72 12.36
N VAL A 66 24.83 11.82 11.66
CA VAL A 66 24.65 11.22 10.34
C VAL A 66 24.88 12.33 9.31
N THR A 67 25.62 12.05 8.23
CA THR A 67 25.90 13.02 7.17
C THR A 67 25.64 12.45 5.80
N SER A 68 25.25 13.33 4.87
CA SER A 68 25.30 13.10 3.43
C SER A 68 26.46 13.89 2.86
N ASP A 69 27.37 13.22 2.16
CA ASP A 69 28.51 13.86 1.52
C ASP A 69 28.09 14.69 0.30
N ALA A 70 27.11 14.20 -0.47
CA ALA A 70 26.69 14.85 -1.71
C ALA A 70 25.87 16.12 -1.46
N THR A 71 25.00 16.12 -0.45
CA THR A 71 24.16 17.30 -0.12
C THR A 71 24.83 18.22 0.89
N GLY A 72 25.81 17.72 1.65
CA GLY A 72 26.41 18.41 2.80
C GLY A 72 25.49 18.46 4.03
N SER A 73 24.37 17.73 4.02
CA SER A 73 23.44 17.66 5.13
C SER A 73 24.04 16.93 6.32
N SER A 74 23.66 17.35 7.52
CA SER A 74 24.11 16.73 8.77
C SER A 74 23.01 16.77 9.83
N TYR A 75 22.77 15.61 10.45
CA TYR A 75 21.90 15.47 11.61
C TYR A 75 22.74 15.09 12.83
N MET A 76 22.58 15.82 13.94
CA MET A 76 23.28 15.53 15.19
C MET A 76 22.31 14.93 16.21
N PHE A 77 22.66 13.77 16.76
CA PHE A 77 21.86 13.13 17.79
C PHE A 77 21.85 13.98 19.07
N PRO A 78 20.67 14.33 19.62
CA PRO A 78 20.55 15.20 20.78
C PRO A 78 21.01 14.54 22.09
N GLY A 79 21.07 13.21 22.13
CA GLY A 79 21.44 12.43 23.30
C GLY A 79 21.66 10.96 22.96
N ASN A 80 22.05 10.19 23.97
CA ASN A 80 22.22 8.74 23.86
C ASN A 80 20.86 8.03 23.84
N VAL A 81 20.80 6.89 23.17
CA VAL A 81 19.64 5.98 23.24
C VAL A 81 19.57 5.29 24.59
N ALA A 82 18.36 4.90 25.00
CA ALA A 82 18.08 4.27 26.28
C ALA A 82 17.58 2.82 26.10
N GLY A 83 17.85 1.96 27.08
CA GLY A 83 17.48 0.55 27.02
C GLY A 83 18.45 -0.29 26.18
N SER A 84 18.20 -1.59 26.07
CA SER A 84 19.10 -2.51 25.37
C SER A 84 19.19 -2.16 23.88
N THR A 85 20.42 -1.95 23.40
CA THR A 85 20.73 -1.60 22.00
C THR A 85 20.89 -2.82 21.09
N ALA A 86 20.91 -4.04 21.65
CA ALA A 86 21.16 -5.26 20.89
C ALA A 86 20.16 -5.39 19.74
N LEU A 87 20.70 -5.40 18.51
CA LEU A 87 19.97 -5.46 17.25
C LEU A 87 18.94 -4.35 17.03
N ARG A 88 18.96 -3.28 17.84
CA ARG A 88 18.00 -2.17 17.70
C ARG A 88 18.25 -1.39 16.41
N HIS A 89 17.19 -0.73 15.97
CA HIS A 89 17.18 0.16 14.82
C HIS A 89 17.05 1.61 15.30
N ILE A 90 17.49 2.59 14.53
CA ILE A 90 17.23 4.01 14.71
C ILE A 90 16.78 4.54 13.35
N LEU A 91 15.54 5.03 13.30
CA LEU A 91 14.93 5.54 12.08
C LEU A 91 15.03 7.07 12.04
N LEU A 92 15.81 7.57 11.08
CA LEU A 92 15.85 8.98 10.72
C LEU A 92 15.02 9.17 9.46
N ALA A 93 13.95 9.96 9.49
CA ALA A 93 13.10 10.15 8.31
C ALA A 93 12.60 11.59 8.15
N THR A 94 12.15 11.93 6.95
CA THR A 94 11.63 13.28 6.69
C THR A 94 10.30 13.52 7.39
N ALA A 95 9.93 14.79 7.55
CA ALA A 95 8.61 15.13 8.11
C ALA A 95 7.46 14.62 7.23
N ALA A 96 7.65 14.56 5.90
CA ALA A 96 6.67 14.00 4.97
C ALA A 96 6.51 12.49 5.16
N PHE A 97 7.62 11.75 5.36
CA PHE A 97 7.55 10.34 5.75
C PHE A 97 6.74 10.14 7.04
N ALA A 98 6.99 10.96 8.07
CA ALA A 98 6.28 10.87 9.35
C ALA A 98 4.77 11.15 9.25
N ALA A 99 4.32 11.79 8.16
CA ALA A 99 2.92 12.09 7.89
C ALA A 99 2.21 11.00 7.07
N LEU A 100 2.95 10.01 6.55
CA LEU A 100 2.36 8.89 5.81
C LEU A 100 1.49 8.03 6.73
N PRO A 101 0.33 7.57 6.26
CA PRO A 101 -0.50 6.65 7.03
C PRO A 101 0.24 5.32 7.21
N ASN A 102 0.15 4.76 8.41
CA ASN A 102 0.79 3.51 8.82
C ASN A 102 2.34 3.49 8.80
N ALA A 103 2.99 4.60 8.49
CA ALA A 103 4.45 4.68 8.61
C ALA A 103 4.87 4.59 10.10
N PRO A 104 5.93 3.85 10.42
CA PRO A 104 6.50 3.84 11.76
C PRO A 104 6.89 5.25 12.17
N THR A 105 6.63 5.62 13.42
CA THR A 105 7.04 6.94 13.92
C THR A 105 8.57 7.03 13.90
N PRO A 106 9.17 7.99 13.18
CA PRO A 106 10.63 8.14 13.15
C PRO A 106 11.17 8.48 14.54
N ASP A 107 12.34 7.93 14.89
CA ASP A 107 13.05 8.32 16.11
C ASP A 107 13.56 9.75 16.00
N HIS A 108 13.93 10.15 14.78
CA HIS A 108 14.48 11.45 14.47
C HIS A 108 13.95 12.00 13.15
N ILE A 109 13.60 13.28 13.13
CA ILE A 109 13.20 13.99 11.91
C ILE A 109 14.41 14.63 11.25
N ILE A 110 14.61 14.36 9.96
CA ILE A 110 15.61 14.99 9.08
C ILE A 110 14.93 15.88 8.03
N PRO A 111 15.62 16.89 7.47
CA PRO A 111 15.12 17.68 6.35
C PRO A 111 14.85 16.83 5.10
N ALA A 112 13.91 17.27 4.24
CA ALA A 112 13.75 16.74 2.89
C ALA A 112 15.03 16.96 2.05
N GLY A 113 15.30 16.05 1.12
CA GLY A 113 16.51 16.08 0.28
C GLY A 113 17.80 15.90 1.08
N PHE A 114 17.76 15.19 2.21
CA PHE A 114 18.95 14.86 2.99
C PHE A 114 19.88 13.92 2.21
N ILE A 115 19.29 12.90 1.58
CA ILE A 115 20.00 11.95 0.72
C ILE A 115 19.97 12.49 -0.71
N ASN A 116 21.12 12.54 -1.38
CA ASN A 116 21.14 12.81 -2.82
C ASN A 116 20.72 11.56 -3.60
N ILE A 117 19.59 11.65 -4.32
CA ILE A 117 19.07 10.54 -5.14
C ILE A 117 20.00 10.16 -6.31
N GLY A 118 20.85 11.08 -6.77
CA GLY A 118 21.81 10.86 -7.86
C GLY A 118 23.12 10.17 -7.43
N GLY A 119 23.17 9.56 -6.25
CA GLY A 119 24.35 8.95 -5.65
C GLY A 119 24.88 9.76 -4.45
N ASP A 120 25.26 9.06 -3.39
CA ASP A 120 25.67 9.67 -2.12
C ASP A 120 26.57 8.74 -1.29
N THR A 121 27.22 9.31 -0.28
CA THR A 121 27.81 8.57 0.84
C THR A 121 27.11 9.02 2.11
N ILE A 122 26.36 8.10 2.74
CA ILE A 122 25.74 8.31 4.04
C ILE A 122 26.69 7.80 5.11
N SER A 123 27.14 8.68 6.01
CA SER A 123 28.11 8.32 7.06
C SER A 123 27.53 8.49 8.46
N PHE A 124 27.80 7.53 9.34
CA PHE A 124 27.54 7.64 10.77
C PHE A 124 28.85 7.89 11.53
N ALA A 125 28.85 8.95 12.34
CA ALA A 125 29.99 9.41 13.12
C ALA A 125 31.31 9.48 12.30
N PRO A 126 31.33 10.18 11.15
CA PRO A 126 32.47 10.18 10.20
C PRO A 126 33.77 10.67 10.84
N LYS A 127 33.71 11.54 11.85
CA LYS A 127 34.87 11.98 12.63
C LYS A 127 35.67 10.81 13.24
N PHE A 128 34.98 9.72 13.57
CA PHE A 128 35.57 8.52 14.14
C PHE A 128 35.60 7.34 13.16
N ASN A 129 35.11 7.54 11.92
CA ASN A 129 35.02 6.52 10.89
C ASN A 129 34.31 5.24 11.40
N LEU A 130 33.13 5.41 12.01
CA LEU A 130 32.41 4.29 12.61
C LEU A 130 31.66 3.47 11.59
N ASP A 131 30.95 4.14 10.69
CA ASP A 131 30.32 3.49 9.56
C ASP A 131 29.98 4.49 8.45
N CYS A 132 29.82 3.95 7.24
CA CYS A 132 29.36 4.67 6.06
C CYS A 132 28.78 3.67 5.07
N PHE A 133 28.00 4.16 4.12
CA PHE A 133 27.56 3.42 2.95
C PHE A 133 27.51 4.36 1.74
N THR A 134 28.07 3.93 0.62
CA THR A 134 28.11 4.68 -0.64
C THR A 134 27.29 3.94 -1.69
N PHE A 135 26.45 4.69 -2.39
CA PHE A 135 25.75 4.21 -3.59
C PHE A 135 25.95 5.20 -4.74
N ALA A 136 26.04 4.67 -5.95
CA ALA A 136 26.23 5.42 -7.17
C ALA A 136 24.90 5.95 -7.74
N ASN A 137 25.01 6.78 -8.78
CA ASN A 137 23.85 7.28 -9.49
C ASN A 137 23.03 6.12 -10.09
N GLY A 138 21.72 6.12 -9.83
CA GLY A 138 20.79 5.09 -10.28
C GLY A 138 20.75 3.83 -9.41
N GLU A 139 21.51 3.77 -8.32
CA GLU A 139 21.48 2.62 -7.39
C GLU A 139 20.44 2.77 -6.27
N LEU A 140 20.13 4.00 -5.84
CA LEU A 140 19.03 4.25 -4.91
C LEU A 140 17.70 4.24 -5.68
N PRO A 141 16.76 3.33 -5.37
CA PRO A 141 15.43 3.38 -5.95
C PRO A 141 14.74 4.68 -5.58
N THR A 142 14.03 5.26 -6.54
CA THR A 142 13.22 6.46 -6.35
C THR A 142 11.76 6.23 -6.74
N ASP A 143 11.35 4.96 -6.78
CA ASP A 143 9.98 4.52 -7.09
C ASP A 143 9.03 4.65 -5.91
N GLY A 144 9.53 5.07 -4.74
CA GLY A 144 8.75 5.24 -3.53
C GLY A 144 8.26 3.94 -2.89
N THR A 145 8.75 2.77 -3.32
CA THR A 145 8.34 1.46 -2.76
C THR A 145 9.52 0.55 -2.45
N LEU A 146 10.59 0.58 -3.25
CA LEU A 146 11.82 -0.14 -2.99
C LEU A 146 12.83 0.71 -2.21
N SER A 147 13.74 0.04 -1.54
CA SER A 147 14.83 0.64 -0.77
C SER A 147 16.12 -0.14 -1.01
N ILE A 148 17.25 0.49 -0.70
CA ILE A 148 18.53 -0.22 -0.57
C ILE A 148 18.55 -0.91 0.79
N HIS A 149 18.80 -2.21 0.80
CA HIS A 149 19.09 -3.01 1.99
C HIS A 149 20.59 -3.34 2.03
N VAL A 150 21.33 -2.72 2.94
CA VAL A 150 22.76 -2.99 3.10
C VAL A 150 22.94 -4.33 3.81
N THR A 151 23.53 -5.29 3.11
CA THR A 151 23.71 -6.67 3.59
C THR A 151 25.07 -6.92 4.23
N GLY A 152 26.01 -6.01 4.01
CA GLY A 152 27.28 -5.99 4.72
C GLY A 152 27.10 -5.63 6.20
N ILE A 153 27.96 -6.21 7.04
CA ILE A 153 28.02 -5.91 8.48
C ILE A 153 29.37 -5.28 8.87
N ALA A 154 30.20 -4.97 7.86
CA ALA A 154 31.49 -4.35 8.09
C ALA A 154 31.30 -2.84 8.33
N ALA A 155 32.31 -2.20 8.92
CA ALA A 155 32.34 -0.74 8.96
C ALA A 155 32.99 -0.25 7.66
N SER A 156 32.25 -0.21 6.56
CA SER A 156 32.78 -0.03 5.20
C SER A 156 31.77 0.66 4.30
N CYS A 157 32.23 1.67 3.55
CA CYS A 157 31.35 2.40 2.63
C CYS A 157 30.95 1.57 1.39
N ASP A 158 31.69 0.51 1.06
CA ASP A 158 31.47 -0.30 -0.14
C ASP A 158 30.78 -1.65 0.20
N ASP A 159 29.93 -1.66 1.22
CA ASP A 159 29.22 -2.88 1.63
C ASP A 159 28.18 -3.32 0.57
N PRO A 160 27.99 -4.64 0.36
CA PRO A 160 27.04 -5.13 -0.64
C PRO A 160 25.60 -4.83 -0.22
N PHE A 161 24.71 -4.64 -1.19
CA PHE A 161 23.30 -4.36 -0.95
C PHE A 161 22.36 -5.15 -1.89
N THR A 162 21.09 -5.22 -1.51
CA THR A 162 19.97 -5.68 -2.34
C THR A 162 18.93 -4.58 -2.48
N LEU A 163 18.08 -4.70 -3.50
CA LEU A 163 16.91 -3.83 -3.68
C LEU A 163 15.67 -4.64 -3.31
N GLU A 164 14.99 -4.22 -2.25
CA GLU A 164 13.86 -4.94 -1.66
C GLU A 164 12.77 -3.93 -1.25
N PRO A 165 11.50 -4.37 -1.08
CA PRO A 165 10.47 -3.53 -0.51
C PRO A 165 10.96 -2.88 0.78
N ASN A 166 10.63 -1.61 0.97
CA ASN A 166 11.04 -0.90 2.18
C ASN A 166 10.43 -1.53 3.43
N THR A 167 11.23 -1.58 4.49
CA THR A 167 10.88 -2.12 5.82
C THR A 167 11.37 -1.22 6.95
N PRO A 168 11.15 0.11 6.89
CA PRO A 168 11.64 1.04 7.91
C PRO A 168 11.25 0.55 9.30
N THR A 169 12.23 0.51 10.20
CA THR A 169 12.03 0.03 11.57
C THR A 169 12.58 1.05 12.55
N ASN A 170 11.73 1.54 13.46
CA ASN A 170 12.17 2.48 14.50
C ASN A 170 12.80 1.77 15.71
N TYR A 171 13.32 2.54 16.66
CA TYR A 171 13.92 2.00 17.88
C TYR A 171 12.94 1.22 18.75
N ALA A 172 11.62 1.48 18.63
CA ALA A 172 10.58 0.75 19.34
C ALA A 172 10.24 -0.63 18.73
N TRP A 173 10.83 -0.98 17.57
CA TRP A 173 10.47 -2.12 16.72
C TRP A 173 9.14 -1.98 15.97
N ASP A 174 8.62 -0.75 15.85
CA ASP A 174 7.53 -0.51 14.92
C ASP A 174 8.09 -0.55 13.50
N THR A 175 7.49 -1.37 12.65
CA THR A 175 7.88 -1.56 11.26
C THR A 175 6.63 -1.66 10.38
N ALA A 176 6.71 -1.13 9.17
CA ALA A 176 5.71 -1.28 8.13
C ALA A 176 6.35 -1.02 6.77
N THR A 177 5.80 -1.62 5.73
CA THR A 177 6.10 -1.21 4.35
C THR A 177 5.25 0.01 4.01
N ILE A 178 5.91 1.05 3.51
CA ILE A 178 5.26 2.29 3.05
C ILE A 178 5.14 2.34 1.53
N ASN A 179 4.21 3.15 1.02
CA ASN A 179 4.14 3.53 -0.38
C ASN A 179 4.22 5.06 -0.45
N ALA A 180 5.26 5.56 -1.11
CA ALA A 180 5.52 6.97 -1.37
C ALA A 180 5.83 7.21 -2.87
N ALA A 181 5.34 6.36 -3.77
CA ALA A 181 5.46 6.54 -5.21
C ALA A 181 4.88 7.90 -5.64
N ASP A 182 5.22 8.46 -6.79
CA ASP A 182 4.43 9.61 -7.25
C ASP A 182 3.03 9.17 -7.64
N CYS A 183 2.06 10.07 -7.51
CA CYS A 183 0.80 9.88 -8.22
C CYS A 183 1.09 10.02 -9.72
N VAL A 184 0.83 8.96 -10.47
CA VAL A 184 0.75 9.01 -11.93
C VAL A 184 -0.74 9.00 -12.23
N ASP A 185 -1.26 10.19 -12.50
CA ASP A 185 -2.67 10.51 -12.82
C ASP A 185 -2.66 11.03 -14.27
N GLY A 186 -2.87 10.11 -15.21
CA GLY A 186 -2.64 10.35 -16.63
C GLY A 186 -3.76 11.12 -17.31
N ASP A 187 -4.99 10.99 -16.81
CA ASP A 187 -6.19 11.64 -17.34
C ASP A 187 -6.71 12.80 -16.49
N GLY A 188 -6.27 12.91 -15.23
CA GLY A 188 -6.55 14.03 -14.33
C GLY A 188 -7.81 13.88 -13.48
N ASP A 189 -8.33 12.68 -13.29
CA ASP A 189 -9.50 12.44 -12.44
C ASP A 189 -9.17 12.41 -10.93
N GLY A 190 -7.88 12.36 -10.60
CA GLY A 190 -7.34 12.40 -9.25
C GLY A 190 -7.08 11.03 -8.61
N TYR A 191 -7.27 9.94 -9.33
CA TYR A 191 -6.71 8.63 -9.03
C TYR A 191 -5.43 8.41 -9.84
N GLY A 192 -4.83 7.24 -9.73
CA GLY A 192 -3.64 6.96 -10.52
C GLY A 192 -3.31 5.49 -10.57
N ILE A 193 -2.63 5.07 -11.63
CA ILE A 193 -2.42 3.64 -11.98
C ILE A 193 -1.75 2.80 -10.88
N THR A 194 -1.01 3.44 -9.97
CA THR A 194 -0.33 2.77 -8.86
C THR A 194 -1.04 2.89 -7.51
N GLY A 195 -2.11 3.70 -7.44
CA GLY A 195 -2.84 4.02 -6.20
C GLY A 195 -1.94 4.67 -5.15
N HIS A 196 -2.01 6.00 -4.98
CA HIS A 196 -1.05 6.72 -4.15
C HIS A 196 -1.65 7.86 -3.32
N ASN A 197 -1.20 8.08 -2.06
CA ASN A 197 -1.69 9.18 -1.21
C ASN A 197 -1.41 10.59 -1.76
N GLY A 198 -0.46 10.70 -2.68
CA GLY A 198 -0.20 11.93 -3.43
C GLY A 198 -1.23 12.20 -4.53
N CYS A 199 -2.06 11.20 -4.89
CA CYS A 199 -3.21 11.40 -5.75
C CYS A 199 -4.28 12.14 -4.97
N PRO A 200 -5.00 13.10 -5.59
CA PRO A 200 -6.10 13.82 -4.96
C PRO A 200 -7.11 12.93 -4.22
N ASN A 201 -7.38 11.74 -4.75
CA ASN A 201 -8.35 10.78 -4.22
C ASN A 201 -7.70 9.59 -3.48
N GLY A 202 -6.37 9.59 -3.32
CA GLY A 202 -5.64 8.68 -2.44
C GLY A 202 -5.25 7.33 -3.06
N PHE A 203 -5.25 6.28 -2.23
CA PHE A 203 -4.60 4.99 -2.55
C PHE A 203 -5.37 4.06 -3.49
N ALA A 204 -6.60 4.39 -3.85
CA ALA A 204 -7.36 3.51 -4.72
C ALA A 204 -6.70 3.50 -6.11
N ILE A 205 -6.56 2.30 -6.68
CA ILE A 205 -5.86 2.09 -7.94
C ILE A 205 -6.83 2.42 -9.07
N ASP A 206 -6.40 3.31 -9.95
CA ASP A 206 -7.04 3.51 -11.24
C ASP A 206 -6.72 2.32 -12.15
N CYS A 207 -7.75 1.71 -12.73
CA CYS A 207 -7.62 0.57 -13.62
C CYS A 207 -7.35 0.97 -15.09
N ASP A 208 -7.64 2.20 -15.49
CA ASP A 208 -7.27 2.78 -16.79
C ASP A 208 -6.98 4.30 -16.70
N ASP A 209 -5.74 4.61 -16.32
CA ASP A 209 -5.14 5.95 -16.14
C ASP A 209 -5.03 6.81 -17.43
N ALA A 210 -5.80 6.46 -18.47
CA ALA A 210 -5.95 7.21 -19.70
C ALA A 210 -7.39 7.69 -19.94
N VAL A 211 -8.34 7.35 -19.06
CA VAL A 211 -9.78 7.59 -19.21
C VAL A 211 -10.38 8.11 -17.89
N ASP A 212 -10.68 9.42 -17.84
CA ASP A 212 -11.13 10.16 -16.65
C ASP A 212 -12.49 9.74 -16.03
N VAL A 213 -13.16 8.76 -16.62
CA VAL A 213 -14.42 8.18 -16.14
C VAL A 213 -14.26 6.76 -15.60
N VAL A 214 -13.06 6.18 -15.73
CA VAL A 214 -12.71 4.84 -15.27
C VAL A 214 -11.81 4.98 -14.06
N HIS A 215 -12.40 4.90 -12.87
CA HIS A 215 -11.69 5.10 -11.61
C HIS A 215 -12.45 4.54 -10.41
N PRO A 216 -11.79 4.30 -9.27
CA PRO A 216 -12.43 3.83 -8.06
C PRO A 216 -13.70 4.59 -7.65
N ASN A 217 -14.79 3.86 -7.44
CA ASN A 217 -16.12 4.40 -7.13
C ASN A 217 -16.73 5.30 -8.22
N ALA A 218 -16.33 5.14 -9.48
CA ALA A 218 -17.07 5.72 -10.60
C ALA A 218 -18.51 5.17 -10.63
N THR A 219 -19.34 5.78 -11.48
CA THR A 219 -20.66 5.21 -11.76
C THR A 219 -20.52 4.35 -13.00
N GLU A 220 -20.87 3.07 -12.90
CA GLU A 220 -20.91 2.18 -14.06
C GLU A 220 -21.76 2.77 -15.19
N MET A 221 -21.21 2.71 -16.40
CA MET A 221 -21.89 3.14 -17.61
C MET A 221 -21.97 1.96 -18.54
N CYS A 222 -23.17 1.66 -19.06
CA CYS A 222 -23.35 0.51 -19.95
C CYS A 222 -22.79 0.78 -21.36
N ASP A 223 -21.46 0.81 -21.50
CA ASP A 223 -20.78 1.13 -22.74
C ASP A 223 -19.71 0.09 -23.16
N GLY A 224 -19.56 -1.01 -22.42
CA GLY A 224 -19.03 -2.25 -22.97
C GLY A 224 -18.41 -3.18 -21.92
N ALA A 225 -17.17 -3.59 -22.19
CA ALA A 225 -16.36 -4.45 -21.34
C ALA A 225 -15.44 -3.60 -20.43
N ILE A 226 -15.95 -2.48 -19.95
CA ILE A 226 -15.19 -1.52 -19.14
C ILE A 226 -15.64 -1.75 -17.70
N ASP A 227 -14.68 -1.72 -16.78
CA ASP A 227 -14.92 -1.73 -15.33
C ASP A 227 -14.72 -0.28 -14.89
N HIS A 228 -15.80 0.50 -14.82
CA HIS A 228 -15.65 1.94 -14.59
C HIS A 228 -15.24 2.23 -13.15
N ASP A 229 -15.70 1.47 -12.17
CA ASP A 229 -15.46 1.72 -10.76
C ASP A 229 -14.28 0.93 -10.16
N CYS A 230 -13.59 0.16 -11.00
CA CYS A 230 -12.41 -0.64 -10.71
C CYS A 230 -12.63 -1.67 -9.60
N ASP A 231 -13.85 -2.22 -9.46
CA ASP A 231 -14.16 -3.26 -8.48
C ASP A 231 -13.85 -4.69 -8.96
N GLY A 232 -13.49 -4.82 -10.23
CA GLY A 232 -13.13 -6.08 -10.89
C GLY A 232 -14.29 -6.78 -11.60
N LEU A 233 -15.45 -6.13 -11.70
CA LEU A 233 -16.57 -6.52 -12.55
C LEU A 233 -16.64 -5.52 -13.71
N ASP A 234 -16.72 -6.01 -14.95
CA ASP A 234 -17.04 -5.14 -16.08
C ASP A 234 -18.55 -4.83 -16.14
N ASP A 235 -18.94 -3.81 -16.91
CA ASP A 235 -20.33 -3.37 -17.03
C ASP A 235 -21.29 -4.53 -17.39
N CYS A 236 -20.80 -5.56 -18.09
CA CYS A 236 -21.60 -6.71 -18.50
C CYS A 236 -21.78 -7.78 -17.39
N GLU A 237 -20.90 -7.80 -16.38
CA GLU A 237 -21.02 -8.66 -15.20
C GLU A 237 -21.89 -8.01 -14.11
N GLU A 238 -22.16 -6.71 -14.20
CA GLU A 238 -23.18 -6.03 -13.41
C GLU A 238 -24.58 -6.16 -14.04
N ALA A 239 -25.48 -6.83 -13.30
CA ALA A 239 -26.83 -7.20 -13.75
C ALA A 239 -27.70 -6.03 -14.26
N ALA A 240 -27.36 -4.77 -13.94
CA ALA A 240 -28.14 -3.61 -14.36
C ALA A 240 -27.81 -3.11 -15.77
N CYS A 241 -26.66 -3.49 -16.34
CA CYS A 241 -26.18 -2.90 -17.60
C CYS A 241 -26.45 -3.75 -18.85
N CYS A 242 -26.73 -5.04 -18.69
CA CYS A 242 -27.17 -5.89 -19.79
C CYS A 242 -28.69 -6.09 -19.88
N ASP A 243 -29.49 -5.60 -18.93
CA ASP A 243 -30.95 -5.74 -18.96
C ASP A 243 -31.58 -4.91 -20.11
N ASP A 244 -32.11 -5.57 -21.14
CA ASP A 244 -32.82 -4.91 -22.26
C ASP A 244 -34.33 -4.80 -22.04
N ASP A 245 -34.78 -5.09 -20.81
CA ASP A 245 -36.18 -5.22 -20.40
C ASP A 245 -36.94 -6.27 -21.25
N ASP A 246 -36.28 -7.16 -22.00
CA ASP A 246 -36.92 -8.21 -22.80
C ASP A 246 -36.88 -9.57 -22.07
N THR A 247 -37.98 -9.91 -21.40
CA THR A 247 -38.21 -11.25 -20.80
C THR A 247 -38.08 -12.43 -21.77
N CYS A 248 -38.19 -12.18 -23.08
CA CYS A 248 -37.97 -13.22 -24.10
C CYS A 248 -36.50 -13.44 -24.41
N THR A 249 -35.61 -12.63 -23.84
CA THR A 249 -34.18 -12.85 -23.87
C THR A 249 -33.65 -13.06 -22.46
N GLN A 250 -32.47 -13.61 -22.40
CA GLN A 250 -31.70 -13.70 -21.19
C GLN A 250 -30.36 -13.11 -21.51
N GLU A 251 -30.03 -12.03 -20.83
CA GLU A 251 -28.82 -11.31 -21.18
C GLU A 251 -27.65 -11.99 -20.49
N GLN A 252 -26.64 -12.28 -21.30
CA GLN A 252 -25.42 -12.88 -20.85
C GLN A 252 -24.28 -11.97 -21.28
N CYS A 253 -23.26 -11.88 -20.43
CA CYS A 253 -22.02 -11.29 -20.89
C CYS A 253 -21.38 -12.22 -21.93
N GLY A 254 -21.42 -11.77 -23.19
CA GLY A 254 -20.83 -12.44 -24.33
C GLY A 254 -19.31 -12.34 -24.34
N ILE A 255 -18.68 -12.91 -25.37
CA ILE A 255 -17.23 -12.87 -25.49
C ILE A 255 -16.78 -11.43 -25.77
N GLY A 256 -16.06 -10.84 -24.80
CA GLY A 256 -15.49 -9.49 -24.91
C GLY A 256 -16.41 -8.39 -24.37
N GLY A 257 -17.22 -8.69 -23.34
CA GLY A 257 -18.07 -7.73 -22.63
C GLY A 257 -19.14 -7.08 -23.47
N ILE A 258 -19.64 -7.80 -24.46
CA ILE A 258 -20.81 -7.40 -25.24
C ILE A 258 -22.02 -8.07 -24.60
N CYS A 259 -23.04 -7.31 -24.23
CA CYS A 259 -24.32 -7.87 -23.82
C CYS A 259 -24.91 -8.70 -24.97
N GLU A 260 -25.03 -10.00 -24.76
CA GLU A 260 -25.65 -10.94 -25.70
C GLU A 260 -27.04 -11.30 -25.19
N SER A 261 -28.06 -11.02 -25.98
CA SER A 261 -29.44 -11.42 -25.72
C SER A 261 -29.66 -12.84 -26.27
N MET A 262 -29.70 -13.87 -25.41
CA MET A 262 -30.04 -15.24 -25.80
C MET A 262 -31.55 -15.47 -25.70
N ALA A 263 -32.18 -16.07 -26.70
CA ALA A 263 -33.62 -16.33 -26.66
C ALA A 263 -33.98 -17.28 -25.51
N ARG A 264 -34.94 -16.86 -24.67
CA ARG A 264 -35.53 -17.62 -23.58
C ARG A 264 -36.91 -18.13 -24.00
N GLU A 265 -37.22 -19.39 -23.67
CA GLU A 265 -38.55 -19.96 -23.89
C GLU A 265 -39.57 -19.38 -22.89
N TYR A 266 -40.77 -19.08 -23.37
CA TYR A 266 -41.81 -18.50 -22.53
C TYR A 266 -42.31 -19.53 -21.51
N GLY A 267 -42.06 -19.27 -20.22
CA GLY A 267 -42.42 -20.17 -19.12
C GLY A 267 -41.32 -21.15 -18.71
N ASP A 268 -40.12 -21.10 -19.30
CA ASP A 268 -38.93 -21.82 -18.84
C ASP A 268 -38.27 -21.07 -17.67
N ALA A 269 -38.73 -21.37 -16.45
CA ALA A 269 -38.38 -20.68 -15.22
C ALA A 269 -37.06 -21.15 -14.62
N ASN A 270 -36.68 -22.39 -14.93
CA ASN A 270 -35.44 -22.97 -14.46
C ASN A 270 -34.28 -22.79 -15.46
N ASN A 271 -34.57 -22.29 -16.67
CA ASN A 271 -33.61 -22.00 -17.74
C ASN A 271 -32.83 -23.23 -18.23
N ASP A 272 -33.50 -24.38 -18.36
CA ASP A 272 -32.91 -25.59 -18.93
C ASP A 272 -33.24 -25.79 -20.41
N GLY A 273 -34.00 -24.85 -21.00
CA GLY A 273 -34.41 -24.85 -22.39
C GLY A 273 -35.57 -25.81 -22.68
N ALA A 274 -36.40 -26.11 -21.68
CA ALA A 274 -37.63 -26.86 -21.86
C ALA A 274 -38.74 -26.34 -20.94
N GLU A 275 -39.97 -26.20 -21.46
CA GLU A 275 -41.13 -25.91 -20.60
C GLU A 275 -41.70 -27.20 -19.98
N ASP A 276 -41.37 -27.46 -18.73
CA ASP A 276 -41.82 -28.64 -17.99
C ASP A 276 -42.35 -28.36 -16.56
N ILE A 277 -42.54 -29.41 -15.78
CA ILE A 277 -43.12 -29.28 -14.43
C ILE A 277 -42.17 -28.60 -13.45
N PHE A 278 -40.86 -28.65 -13.70
CA PHE A 278 -39.85 -28.02 -12.86
C PHE A 278 -39.89 -26.50 -12.95
N ASP A 279 -40.38 -25.93 -14.06
CA ASP A 279 -40.58 -24.48 -14.18
C ASP A 279 -41.71 -23.98 -13.30
N ILE A 280 -42.82 -24.72 -13.29
CA ILE A 280 -43.95 -24.43 -12.40
C ILE A 280 -43.49 -24.53 -10.94
N LEU A 281 -42.65 -25.52 -10.61
CA LEU A 281 -42.10 -25.65 -9.26
C LEU A 281 -41.18 -24.48 -8.90
N CYS A 282 -40.34 -24.02 -9.83
CA CYS A 282 -39.50 -22.83 -9.63
C CYS A 282 -40.34 -21.59 -9.29
N VAL A 283 -41.40 -21.29 -10.05
CA VAL A 283 -42.25 -20.11 -9.79
C VAL A 283 -43.05 -20.26 -8.49
N LEU A 284 -43.52 -21.47 -8.16
CA LEU A 284 -44.20 -21.73 -6.88
C LEU A 284 -43.28 -21.56 -5.67
N ASP A 285 -42.01 -21.98 -5.79
CA ASP A 285 -40.99 -21.75 -4.76
C ASP A 285 -40.69 -20.26 -4.64
N GLY A 286 -40.53 -19.53 -5.75
CA GLY A 286 -40.37 -18.07 -5.77
C GLY A 286 -41.54 -17.32 -5.12
N PHE A 287 -42.78 -17.72 -5.40
CA PHE A 287 -43.99 -17.16 -4.78
C PHE A 287 -44.03 -17.41 -3.27
N ALA A 288 -43.44 -18.51 -2.80
CA ALA A 288 -43.23 -18.80 -1.39
C ALA A 288 -42.01 -18.08 -0.78
N GLY A 289 -41.27 -17.30 -1.57
CA GLY A 289 -40.06 -16.58 -1.17
C GLY A 289 -38.81 -17.46 -1.09
N VAL A 290 -38.80 -18.60 -1.78
CA VAL A 290 -37.68 -19.54 -1.85
C VAL A 290 -37.00 -19.41 -3.21
N PHE A 291 -35.75 -18.96 -3.22
CA PHE A 291 -34.94 -18.82 -4.42
C PHE A 291 -33.69 -19.69 -4.33
N ASN A 292 -33.43 -20.48 -5.36
CA ASN A 292 -32.30 -21.40 -5.47
C ASN A 292 -31.84 -21.42 -6.92
N VAL A 293 -30.55 -21.63 -7.19
CA VAL A 293 -30.09 -21.80 -8.58
C VAL A 293 -30.69 -23.10 -9.13
N PRO A 294 -31.39 -23.09 -10.29
CA PRO A 294 -31.47 -21.99 -11.28
C PRO A 294 -32.75 -21.10 -11.24
N CYS A 295 -33.66 -21.31 -10.29
CA CYS A 295 -34.86 -20.49 -10.02
C CYS A 295 -34.51 -19.15 -9.32
N THR A 296 -34.00 -18.15 -10.07
CA THR A 296 -33.69 -16.79 -9.56
C THR A 296 -34.86 -15.83 -9.73
N LEU A 297 -34.94 -14.76 -8.95
CA LEU A 297 -36.03 -13.76 -9.05
C LEU A 297 -36.29 -13.30 -10.50
N THR A 298 -35.23 -12.95 -11.23
CA THR A 298 -35.27 -12.54 -12.64
C THR A 298 -35.85 -13.60 -13.56
N ASN A 299 -35.59 -14.88 -13.28
CA ASN A 299 -36.07 -15.99 -14.12
C ASN A 299 -37.53 -16.36 -13.85
N LEU A 300 -38.10 -15.90 -12.73
CA LEU A 300 -39.46 -16.25 -12.30
C LEU A 300 -40.48 -15.13 -12.56
N ASP A 301 -40.02 -13.91 -12.84
CA ASP A 301 -40.85 -12.72 -13.06
C ASP A 301 -41.18 -12.60 -14.55
N PHE A 302 -42.27 -13.25 -14.97
CA PHE A 302 -42.60 -13.45 -16.37
C PHE A 302 -43.60 -12.45 -16.91
N SER A 303 -44.58 -11.99 -16.12
CA SER A 303 -45.82 -11.54 -16.75
C SER A 303 -46.63 -10.46 -16.04
N PRO A 304 -47.20 -9.49 -16.82
CA PRO A 304 -47.78 -9.67 -18.17
C PRO A 304 -46.84 -9.62 -19.42
N CYS A 305 -45.52 -9.48 -19.23
CA CYS A 305 -44.38 -9.35 -20.17
C CYS A 305 -44.36 -7.98 -20.88
N PRO A 306 -43.22 -7.38 -21.29
CA PRO A 306 -41.81 -7.77 -21.11
C PRO A 306 -41.12 -7.10 -19.89
N GLY A 307 -40.09 -7.73 -19.33
CA GLY A 307 -39.29 -7.28 -18.18
C GLY A 307 -39.79 -7.70 -16.79
N GLY A 308 -40.98 -8.32 -16.71
CA GLY A 308 -41.63 -8.60 -15.43
C GLY A 308 -42.25 -7.36 -14.77
N ASP A 309 -42.78 -7.49 -13.55
CA ASP A 309 -43.30 -6.35 -12.77
C ASP A 309 -42.55 -6.09 -11.45
N GLY A 310 -41.45 -6.83 -11.23
CA GLY A 310 -40.61 -6.79 -10.04
C GLY A 310 -41.15 -7.62 -8.88
N ALA A 311 -42.24 -8.38 -9.08
CA ALA A 311 -42.85 -9.20 -8.05
C ALA A 311 -43.24 -10.59 -8.54
N ILE A 312 -42.89 -11.62 -7.77
CA ILE A 312 -43.39 -12.97 -8.03
C ILE A 312 -44.80 -13.09 -7.46
N ASP A 313 -45.79 -13.08 -8.35
CA ASP A 313 -47.19 -13.14 -7.99
C ASP A 313 -47.97 -14.25 -8.75
N ILE A 314 -49.29 -14.14 -8.78
CA ILE A 314 -50.13 -15.17 -9.42
C ILE A 314 -50.00 -15.14 -10.95
N PHE A 315 -49.65 -14.00 -11.53
CA PHE A 315 -49.49 -13.84 -12.98
C PHE A 315 -48.28 -14.59 -13.51
N ASP A 316 -47.21 -14.72 -12.71
CA ASP A 316 -46.05 -15.54 -13.07
C ASP A 316 -46.36 -17.03 -13.06
N ILE A 317 -47.14 -17.46 -12.07
CA ILE A 317 -47.60 -18.85 -12.00
C ILE A 317 -48.45 -19.18 -13.24
N LEU A 318 -49.31 -18.25 -13.64
CA LEU A 318 -50.13 -18.40 -14.84
C LEU A 318 -49.26 -18.40 -16.11
N ALA A 319 -48.20 -17.61 -16.16
CA ALA A 319 -47.27 -17.59 -17.28
C ALA A 319 -46.51 -18.91 -17.44
N ALA A 320 -45.99 -19.48 -16.36
CA ALA A 320 -45.35 -20.80 -16.39
C ALA A 320 -46.35 -21.91 -16.79
N LEU A 321 -47.60 -21.81 -16.35
CA LEU A 321 -48.66 -22.75 -16.77
C LEU A 321 -49.05 -22.59 -18.24
N ASP A 322 -49.05 -21.37 -18.76
CA ASP A 322 -49.31 -21.08 -20.17
C ASP A 322 -48.14 -21.63 -21.02
N GLY A 323 -46.89 -21.41 -20.62
CA GLY A 323 -45.70 -22.02 -21.23
C GLY A 323 -45.77 -23.54 -21.28
N PHE A 324 -46.02 -24.19 -20.14
CA PHE A 324 -46.25 -25.64 -20.05
C PHE A 324 -47.42 -26.12 -20.93
N GLY A 325 -48.43 -25.27 -21.15
CA GLY A 325 -49.56 -25.50 -22.04
C GLY A 325 -49.27 -25.31 -23.53
N GLY A 326 -48.05 -24.88 -23.88
CA GLY A 326 -47.66 -24.48 -25.25
C GLY A 326 -48.30 -23.17 -25.70
N VAL A 327 -48.75 -22.34 -24.76
CA VAL A 327 -49.33 -21.03 -25.02
C VAL A 327 -48.24 -19.98 -24.86
N ASN A 328 -47.83 -19.43 -25.99
CA ASN A 328 -46.89 -18.32 -26.02
C ASN A 328 -47.65 -17.00 -26.02
N ALA A 329 -47.99 -16.51 -24.82
CA ALA A 329 -48.78 -15.30 -24.64
C ALA A 329 -48.01 -14.02 -25.03
N CYS A 330 -46.69 -14.04 -24.91
CA CYS A 330 -45.82 -12.85 -25.06
C CYS A 330 -45.06 -12.80 -26.40
N GLY A 331 -45.21 -13.83 -27.24
CA GLY A 331 -44.62 -13.88 -28.58
C GLY A 331 -43.14 -14.22 -28.60
N CYS A 332 -42.57 -14.75 -27.51
CA CYS A 332 -41.18 -15.20 -27.45
C CYS A 332 -40.94 -16.33 -28.48
N PRO A 333 -39.80 -16.42 -29.15
CA PRO A 333 -39.55 -17.54 -30.06
C PRO A 333 -39.68 -18.86 -29.29
N ALA A 334 -40.51 -19.79 -29.77
CA ALA A 334 -40.44 -21.16 -29.27
C ALA A 334 -39.04 -21.71 -29.61
N GLY A 335 -38.36 -22.33 -28.66
CA GLY A 335 -37.07 -22.94 -28.93
C GLY A 335 -37.20 -24.17 -29.85
N PRO A 336 -36.06 -24.77 -30.21
CA PRO A 336 -35.97 -25.78 -31.26
C PRO A 336 -36.60 -27.15 -30.92
#